data_AF-G4ZVJ7-F1
#
_entry.id   AF-G4ZVJ7-F1
#
_cell.length_a   1.000
_cell.length_b   1.000
_cell.length_c   1.000
_cell.angle_alpha   90.00
_cell.angle_beta   90.00
_cell.angle_gamma   90.00
#
_symmetry.space_group_name_H-M   'P 1'
#
loop_
_entity.id
_entity.type
_entity.pdbx_description
1 polymer ?
#
loop_
_entity_poly.entity_id
_entity_poly.type
_entity_poly.pdbx_seq_one_letter_code
_entity_poly.pdbx_strand_id
1 'polypeptide(L)'
;MLGGFERKVRSRRKVSREFCLKGPHRSYGTLIAFCLVISLLFVPHKPISTGSTYSQRRSAPNRSDKATRDRALSLDSVLPALNDVVPIPSALIGNASVDCASDNLFKTSYHDAIFAVCASGSSGFTATGLDLTLDVEYLQNPVSISVPKLTDGSPPCDSVAMPTKVAPTTRAILTGSSLPTATSRRLKASAPMAIEAKSCTCKSIPRPCVFLHGLGTSNERAELQDTPKLTQEKFGIIGDHAPCCTSVKYAVINTVDAGWRNDTLQQKFCDFSLSMSESSDVATGTIADTIVVTHSMGGLVMAAALAKGKCKFAESTSWVSLSAPMMGSMAGDFIRDLCDGEFTKIVAGVLDLIGQCPASTAKKSIIYQNEKYSTPEINAAYTAAQEAYRGNVTAAICSTSYHGVLSKFTPSVRVSAAGYWHFT
;
A
#
# COMPACT_ATOMS: atom_id res chain seq x y z
N MET A 1 42.50 51.13 8.45
CA MET A 1 41.22 51.87 8.54
C MET A 1 40.66 51.94 7.12
N LEU A 2 39.43 51.48 6.87
CA LEU A 2 38.21 52.31 6.76
C LEU A 2 38.40 53.49 5.78
N GLY A 3 37.67 53.63 4.68
CA GLY A 3 36.63 52.78 4.05
C GLY A 3 36.51 53.18 2.55
N GLY A 4 35.50 52.81 1.78
CA GLY A 4 34.31 51.97 2.00
C GLY A 4 33.55 51.84 0.67
N PHE A 5 32.67 50.85 0.51
CA PHE A 5 31.91 50.65 -0.73
C PHE A 5 30.43 50.46 -0.40
N GLU A 6 29.58 51.35 -0.90
CA GLU A 6 28.13 51.15 -0.83
C GLU A 6 27.71 49.92 -1.65
N ARG A 7 26.78 49.13 -1.12
CA ARG A 7 26.09 48.12 -1.93
C ARG A 7 24.59 48.09 -1.62
N LYS A 8 23.82 48.49 -2.63
CA LYS A 8 22.37 48.71 -2.62
C LYS A 8 21.60 47.43 -2.32
N VAL A 9 21.21 47.22 -1.05
CA VAL A 9 20.47 46.02 -0.61
C VAL A 9 19.05 46.02 -1.16
N ARG A 10 18.64 44.95 -1.86
CA ARG A 10 17.27 44.76 -2.34
C ARG A 10 16.74 43.35 -2.03
N SER A 11 15.84 43.29 -1.05
CA SER A 11 14.83 42.23 -0.79
C SER A 11 15.18 40.74 -0.94
N ARG A 12 14.91 39.98 0.12
CA ARG A 12 14.02 38.78 0.08
C ARG A 12 13.55 38.41 1.49
N ARG A 13 12.26 38.05 1.63
CA ARG A 13 11.68 37.54 2.89
C ARG A 13 12.04 36.05 3.09
N LYS A 14 12.09 35.59 4.34
CA LYS A 14 12.38 34.20 4.73
C LYS A 14 11.07 33.39 4.87
N VAL A 15 11.13 32.07 4.69
CA VAL A 15 9.97 31.16 4.60
C VAL A 15 10.28 29.81 5.29
N SER A 16 9.24 29.17 5.86
CA SER A 16 9.24 27.90 6.61
C SER A 16 8.88 26.68 5.72
N ARG A 17 9.00 25.42 6.19
CA ARG A 17 8.84 24.23 5.30
C ARG A 17 8.20 22.98 5.93
N GLU A 18 7.34 22.31 5.15
CA GLU A 18 6.67 21.03 5.44
C GLU A 18 6.65 20.11 4.18
N PHE A 19 5.83 19.04 4.07
CA PHE A 19 6.05 17.94 3.08
C PHE A 19 4.80 17.48 2.29
N CYS A 20 4.98 17.09 1.01
CA CYS A 20 4.01 16.38 0.16
C CYS A 20 4.65 15.40 -0.85
N LEU A 21 3.85 14.48 -1.40
CA LEU A 21 4.18 13.61 -2.54
C LEU A 21 3.21 13.89 -3.70
N LYS A 22 3.63 13.74 -4.96
CA LYS A 22 2.75 13.80 -6.15
C LYS A 22 3.02 12.67 -7.14
N GLY A 23 2.00 12.34 -7.92
CA GLY A 23 2.08 11.47 -9.11
C GLY A 23 1.50 12.18 -10.35
N PRO A 24 1.62 11.57 -11.55
CA PRO A 24 1.32 12.26 -12.81
C PRO A 24 -0.15 12.65 -13.00
N HIS A 25 -0.35 13.77 -13.70
CA HIS A 25 -1.63 14.46 -13.85
C HIS A 25 -2.65 13.77 -14.78
N ARG A 26 -3.93 13.86 -14.39
CA ARG A 26 -5.00 14.34 -15.28
C ARG A 26 -5.86 15.36 -14.54
N SER A 27 -6.14 16.47 -15.19
CA SER A 27 -6.74 17.66 -14.58
C SER A 27 -8.25 17.53 -14.37
N TYR A 28 -8.74 17.92 -13.19
CA TYR A 28 -9.94 18.76 -12.98
C TYR A 28 -9.99 19.21 -11.51
N GLY A 29 -10.37 20.48 -11.27
CA GLY A 29 -10.95 20.98 -10.01
C GLY A 29 -10.14 20.93 -8.70
N THR A 30 -9.82 22.11 -8.17
CA THR A 30 -9.63 22.39 -6.72
C THR A 30 -8.44 21.74 -5.99
N LEU A 31 -7.51 22.57 -5.48
CA LEU A 31 -6.51 22.14 -4.51
C LEU A 31 -7.13 21.94 -3.12
N ILE A 32 -6.83 20.81 -2.48
CA ILE A 32 -6.95 20.60 -1.03
C ILE A 32 -5.56 20.22 -0.52
N ALA A 33 -5.06 20.94 0.50
CA ALA A 33 -3.74 20.71 1.07
C ALA A 33 -3.83 20.04 2.44
N PHE A 34 -3.11 18.94 2.60
CA PHE A 34 -2.72 18.38 3.90
C PHE A 34 -1.21 18.64 4.06
N CYS A 35 -0.74 19.23 5.16
CA CYS A 35 0.65 19.09 5.57
C CYS A 35 0.76 18.07 6.70
N LEU A 36 1.86 17.31 6.69
CA LEU A 36 2.49 16.82 7.90
C LEU A 36 3.60 17.80 8.29
N VAL A 37 3.69 18.15 9.58
CA VAL A 37 4.79 18.96 10.11
C VAL A 37 6.07 18.12 10.16
N ILE A 38 6.92 18.30 9.16
CA ILE A 38 8.24 17.67 9.05
C ILE A 38 9.20 18.69 8.42
N SER A 39 10.44 18.77 8.89
CA SER A 39 11.54 19.36 8.10
C SER A 39 12.74 18.42 8.08
N LEU A 40 13.13 17.89 6.92
CA LEU A 40 14.40 17.18 6.75
C LEU A 40 15.37 18.06 5.96
N LEU A 41 16.56 18.32 6.50
CA LEU A 41 17.67 18.92 5.74
C LEU A 41 18.83 17.93 5.64
N PHE A 42 19.14 17.53 4.41
CA PHE A 42 20.43 16.95 4.06
C PHE A 42 21.43 18.07 3.75
N VAL A 43 22.40 18.22 4.65
CA VAL A 43 23.61 19.06 4.53
C VAL A 43 24.67 18.38 5.43
N PRO A 44 26.00 18.47 5.19
CA PRO A 44 26.97 17.72 6.01
C PRO A 44 27.67 18.47 7.19
N HIS A 45 27.62 17.99 8.46
CA HIS A 45 28.63 18.03 9.58
C HIS A 45 28.54 17.19 10.95
N LYS A 46 27.44 16.76 11.63
CA LYS A 46 27.34 15.66 12.69
C LYS A 46 25.87 15.22 13.12
N PRO A 47 25.56 14.38 14.15
CA PRO A 47 24.18 13.85 14.35
C PRO A 47 23.41 14.32 15.61
N ILE A 48 22.07 14.27 15.56
CA ILE A 48 21.14 14.16 16.72
C ILE A 48 19.96 13.23 16.32
N SER A 49 19.44 12.46 17.29
CA SER A 49 18.14 11.76 17.24
C SER A 49 17.29 12.15 18.46
N THR A 50 15.96 12.14 18.34
CA THR A 50 15.00 12.03 19.46
C THR A 50 13.61 11.73 18.89
N GLY A 51 12.84 10.87 19.56
CA GLY A 51 11.66 10.19 19.00
C GLY A 51 10.41 11.04 18.77
N SER A 52 9.48 10.47 17.99
CA SER A 52 8.17 11.00 17.61
C SER A 52 7.04 10.50 18.53
N THR A 53 6.05 11.34 18.79
CA THR A 53 4.77 10.99 19.42
C THR A 53 3.60 11.21 18.44
N TYR A 54 2.57 10.36 18.56
CA TYR A 54 1.49 10.25 17.57
C TYR A 54 0.28 11.11 17.93
N SER A 55 -0.35 11.73 16.93
CA SER A 55 -1.70 12.31 17.06
C SER A 55 -2.42 12.34 15.70
N GLN A 56 -3.71 12.01 15.70
CA GLN A 56 -4.59 12.02 14.53
C GLN A 56 -5.98 12.55 14.92
N ARG A 57 -6.60 13.36 14.05
CA ARG A 57 -8.05 13.49 13.95
C ARG A 57 -8.47 13.92 12.54
N ARG A 58 -9.75 13.71 12.22
CA ARG A 58 -10.44 14.24 11.03
C ARG A 58 -11.30 15.45 11.42
N SER A 59 -11.62 16.28 10.43
CA SER A 59 -12.72 17.25 10.48
C SER A 59 -14.00 16.64 9.92
N ALA A 60 -15.15 17.01 10.49
CA ALA A 60 -16.48 16.62 10.02
C ALA A 60 -16.92 17.47 8.80
N PRO A 61 -17.93 17.04 8.01
CA PRO A 61 -18.05 17.46 6.60
C PRO A 61 -18.85 18.75 6.41
N ASN A 62 -18.59 19.42 5.28
CA ASN A 62 -19.63 20.19 4.60
C ASN A 62 -19.39 20.26 3.08
N ARG A 63 -20.43 19.88 2.32
CA ARG A 63 -20.46 19.70 0.86
C ARG A 63 -19.49 18.69 0.23
N SER A 64 -19.88 18.27 -0.97
CA SER A 64 -19.35 17.13 -1.71
C SER A 64 -18.20 17.52 -2.63
N ASP A 65 -17.00 17.00 -2.35
CA ASP A 65 -15.98 16.77 -3.37
C ASP A 65 -15.14 15.53 -3.02
N LYS A 66 -14.66 14.80 -4.04
CA LYS A 66 -13.97 13.52 -3.85
C LYS A 66 -12.51 13.73 -3.45
N ALA A 67 -12.26 13.79 -2.14
CA ALA A 67 -10.90 13.83 -1.60
C ALA A 67 -10.02 12.68 -2.12
N THR A 68 -8.87 13.03 -2.71
CA THR A 68 -7.82 12.07 -3.09
C THR A 68 -7.25 11.41 -1.84
N ARG A 69 -7.33 10.07 -1.76
CA ARG A 69 -6.78 9.29 -0.64
C ARG A 69 -5.28 9.09 -0.85
N ASP A 70 -4.48 10.02 -0.33
CA ASP A 70 -3.04 10.05 -0.56
C ASP A 70 -2.23 9.00 0.21
N ARG A 71 -1.04 8.71 -0.33
CA ARG A 71 -0.17 7.60 0.06
C ARG A 71 0.78 8.00 1.21
N ALA A 72 0.23 8.22 2.40
CA ALA A 72 1.03 8.59 3.56
C ALA A 72 2.07 7.51 3.92
N LEU A 73 3.36 7.85 3.84
CA LEU A 73 4.44 7.06 4.42
C LEU A 73 4.30 7.02 5.96
N SER A 74 4.70 5.90 6.58
CA SER A 74 4.81 5.85 8.04
C SER A 74 6.05 6.66 8.44
N LEU A 75 5.85 7.79 9.12
CA LEU A 75 6.96 8.70 9.44
C LEU A 75 8.06 7.98 10.22
N ASP A 76 7.68 7.13 11.16
CA ASP A 76 8.59 6.40 12.05
C ASP A 76 9.43 5.31 11.34
N SER A 77 9.04 4.88 10.13
CA SER A 77 9.88 4.00 9.29
C SER A 77 10.73 4.75 8.26
N VAL A 78 10.32 5.97 7.86
CA VAL A 78 11.08 6.82 6.94
C VAL A 78 12.17 7.62 7.65
N LEU A 79 11.91 8.12 8.87
CA LEU A 79 12.91 8.90 9.62
C LEU A 79 14.21 8.11 9.87
N PRO A 80 14.22 6.81 10.23
CA PRO A 80 15.47 6.04 10.30
C PRO A 80 16.20 5.98 8.96
N ALA A 81 15.52 5.58 7.88
CA ALA A 81 16.11 5.50 6.54
C ALA A 81 16.73 6.83 6.08
N LEU A 82 16.09 7.96 6.38
CA LEU A 82 16.63 9.29 6.08
C LEU A 82 17.67 9.80 7.09
N ASN A 83 17.72 9.25 8.30
CA ASN A 83 18.80 9.54 9.25
C ASN A 83 20.09 8.78 8.92
N ASP A 84 19.96 7.59 8.34
CA ASP A 84 21.06 6.64 8.14
C ASP A 84 21.58 6.59 6.69
N VAL A 85 21.25 7.59 5.87
CA VAL A 85 21.79 7.72 4.50
C VAL A 85 23.31 7.85 4.51
N VAL A 86 23.96 7.38 3.44
CA VAL A 86 25.41 7.43 3.29
C VAL A 86 25.77 8.03 1.91
N PRO A 87 26.59 9.10 1.81
CA PRO A 87 26.93 9.70 0.53
C PRO A 87 27.74 8.76 -0.34
N ILE A 88 27.50 8.84 -1.64
CA ILE A 88 28.08 7.96 -2.65
C ILE A 88 28.51 8.80 -3.87
N PRO A 89 29.62 8.44 -4.55
CA PRO A 89 30.09 9.22 -5.70
C PRO A 89 29.23 9.04 -6.95
N SER A 90 28.51 7.93 -7.07
CA SER A 90 27.61 7.61 -8.18
C SER A 90 26.65 6.47 -7.85
N ALA A 91 25.54 6.40 -8.57
CA ALA A 91 24.57 5.30 -8.52
C ALA A 91 24.18 4.85 -9.94
N LEU A 92 24.14 3.53 -10.14
CA LEU A 92 23.57 2.86 -11.31
C LEU A 92 22.34 2.06 -10.86
N ILE A 93 21.22 2.21 -11.55
CA ILE A 93 19.96 1.50 -11.27
C ILE A 93 19.45 0.87 -12.56
N GLY A 94 19.41 -0.46 -12.58
CA GLY A 94 19.36 -1.21 -13.83
C GLY A 94 20.53 -0.81 -14.73
N ASN A 95 20.21 -0.28 -15.91
CA ASN A 95 21.18 0.23 -16.88
C ASN A 95 21.26 1.77 -16.89
N ALA A 96 20.56 2.47 -15.98
CA ALA A 96 20.48 3.93 -15.94
C ALA A 96 21.37 4.51 -14.83
N SER A 97 22.22 5.48 -15.18
CA SER A 97 22.92 6.30 -14.19
C SER A 97 21.96 7.29 -13.55
N VAL A 98 21.97 7.41 -12.23
CA VAL A 98 21.20 8.44 -11.51
C VAL A 98 21.91 9.78 -11.69
N ASP A 99 21.31 10.69 -12.46
CA ASP A 99 21.80 12.06 -12.60
C ASP A 99 21.53 12.85 -11.31
N CYS A 100 22.61 13.27 -10.65
CA CYS A 100 22.61 14.09 -9.46
C CYS A 100 24.00 14.70 -9.27
N ALA A 101 24.07 15.91 -8.71
CA ALA A 101 25.35 16.45 -8.25
C ALA A 101 25.92 15.56 -7.13
N SER A 102 27.19 15.15 -7.25
CA SER A 102 27.87 14.21 -6.34
C SER A 102 27.65 14.49 -4.86
N ASP A 103 27.70 15.75 -4.49
CA ASP A 103 27.68 16.23 -3.11
C ASP A 103 26.27 16.14 -2.48
N ASN A 104 25.25 15.85 -3.31
CA ASN A 104 23.85 15.68 -2.94
C ASN A 104 23.33 14.24 -3.18
N LEU A 105 24.19 13.29 -3.57
CA LEU A 105 23.80 11.90 -3.84
C LEU A 105 24.11 10.98 -2.66
N PHE A 106 23.08 10.27 -2.19
CA PHE A 106 23.17 9.36 -1.03
C PHE A 106 22.57 7.98 -1.33
N LYS A 107 23.00 6.95 -0.62
CA LYS A 107 22.37 5.63 -0.56
C LYS A 107 21.52 5.52 0.71
N THR A 108 20.35 4.89 0.61
CA THR A 108 19.55 4.45 1.77
C THR A 108 18.88 3.09 1.52
N SER A 109 18.24 2.55 2.55
CA SER A 109 17.41 1.34 2.51
C SER A 109 16.11 1.56 3.28
N TYR A 110 14.98 1.22 2.69
CA TYR A 110 13.64 1.38 3.28
C TYR A 110 12.83 0.09 3.05
N HIS A 111 12.51 -0.64 4.13
CA HIS A 111 11.93 -1.99 4.09
C HIS A 111 12.62 -2.89 3.04
N ASP A 112 13.92 -3.09 3.23
CA ASP A 112 14.84 -3.91 2.43
C ASP A 112 15.10 -3.46 0.98
N ALA A 113 14.24 -2.60 0.41
CA ALA A 113 14.49 -1.94 -0.87
C ALA A 113 15.57 -0.87 -0.74
N ILE A 114 16.56 -0.89 -1.63
CA ILE A 114 17.69 0.06 -1.68
C ILE A 114 17.33 1.21 -2.63
N PHE A 115 17.60 2.44 -2.21
CA PHE A 115 17.36 3.66 -3.00
C PHE A 115 18.62 4.53 -3.10
N ALA A 116 18.82 5.13 -4.27
CA ALA A 116 19.67 6.31 -4.45
C ALA A 116 18.82 7.56 -4.22
N VAL A 117 19.28 8.47 -3.37
CA VAL A 117 18.57 9.71 -2.99
C VAL A 117 19.34 10.90 -3.52
N CYS A 118 18.72 11.67 -4.41
CA CYS A 118 19.25 12.96 -4.86
C CYS A 118 18.57 14.10 -4.07
N ALA A 119 19.35 14.84 -3.28
CA ALA A 119 18.84 15.94 -2.47
C ALA A 119 18.75 17.25 -3.27
N SER A 120 17.55 17.79 -3.42
CA SER A 120 17.26 19.09 -4.05
C SER A 120 17.18 20.24 -3.03
N GLY A 121 17.84 20.09 -1.89
CA GLY A 121 18.05 21.10 -0.84
C GLY A 121 16.78 21.69 -0.23
N SER A 122 16.22 22.72 -0.89
CA SER A 122 15.01 23.42 -0.46
C SER A 122 13.72 22.90 -1.07
N SER A 123 13.81 22.27 -2.25
CA SER A 123 12.63 21.80 -3.00
C SER A 123 12.22 20.39 -2.60
N GLY A 124 13.17 19.61 -2.08
CA GLY A 124 12.95 18.30 -1.49
C GLY A 124 14.02 17.29 -1.89
N PHE A 125 13.61 16.07 -2.23
CA PHE A 125 14.52 15.04 -2.76
C PHE A 125 13.76 14.03 -3.63
N THR A 126 14.48 13.40 -4.57
CA THR A 126 14.00 12.24 -5.32
C THR A 126 14.74 11.00 -4.83
N ALA A 127 14.02 9.93 -4.50
CA ALA A 127 14.59 8.64 -4.12
C ALA A 127 14.24 7.57 -5.16
N THR A 128 15.24 7.13 -5.92
CA THR A 128 15.11 6.16 -7.02
C THR A 128 15.59 4.79 -6.56
N GLY A 129 14.74 3.78 -6.68
CA GLY A 129 15.07 2.35 -6.57
C GLY A 129 14.82 1.66 -7.91
N LEU A 130 14.97 0.33 -7.96
CA LEU A 130 14.80 -0.43 -9.22
C LEU A 130 13.37 -0.37 -9.76
N ASP A 131 12.38 -0.63 -8.91
CA ASP A 131 10.96 -0.77 -9.29
C ASP A 131 10.10 0.46 -8.92
N LEU A 132 10.71 1.48 -8.29
CA LEU A 132 9.99 2.60 -7.69
C LEU A 132 10.86 3.87 -7.57
N THR A 133 10.33 4.98 -8.07
CA THR A 133 10.84 6.34 -7.79
C THR A 133 9.88 7.07 -6.88
N LEU A 134 10.41 7.83 -5.92
CA LEU A 134 9.67 8.63 -4.95
C LEU A 134 10.12 10.09 -5.01
N ASP A 135 9.28 10.96 -5.57
CA ASP A 135 9.50 12.41 -5.59
C ASP A 135 8.87 13.07 -4.36
N VAL A 136 9.72 13.66 -3.50
CA VAL A 136 9.32 14.29 -2.24
C VAL A 136 9.44 15.80 -2.37
N GLU A 137 8.32 16.51 -2.33
CA GLU A 137 8.24 17.97 -2.43
C GLU A 137 8.18 18.59 -1.02
N TYR A 138 8.96 19.66 -0.79
CA TYR A 138 8.89 20.44 0.45
C TYR A 138 7.91 21.62 0.28
N LEU A 139 6.76 21.52 0.96
CA LEU A 139 5.73 22.55 1.00
C LEU A 139 6.25 23.85 1.63
N GLN A 140 5.88 24.99 1.03
CA GLN A 140 6.38 26.32 1.41
C GLN A 140 5.69 26.94 2.64
N ASN A 141 4.64 26.30 3.16
CA ASN A 141 3.89 26.76 4.33
C ASN A 141 3.45 25.56 5.17
N PRO A 142 3.30 25.72 6.49
CA PRO A 142 2.57 24.76 7.31
C PRO A 142 1.07 24.80 6.99
N VAL A 143 0.33 23.67 7.12
CA VAL A 143 -1.13 23.78 7.29
C VAL A 143 -1.49 23.94 8.76
N SER A 144 -2.53 24.73 9.00
CA SER A 144 -3.17 24.82 10.30
C SER A 144 -3.91 23.52 10.61
N ILE A 145 -3.29 22.64 11.40
CA ILE A 145 -3.99 21.54 12.07
C ILE A 145 -4.81 22.14 13.22
N SER A 146 -6.06 22.51 12.93
CA SER A 146 -6.97 23.07 13.92
C SER A 146 -7.44 22.01 14.92
N VAL A 147 -7.62 22.40 16.18
CA VAL A 147 -8.17 21.51 17.23
C VAL A 147 -9.61 21.12 16.83
N PRO A 148 -9.91 19.84 16.57
CA PRO A 148 -11.20 19.46 16.01
C PRO A 148 -12.32 19.58 17.03
N LYS A 149 -13.22 20.53 16.78
CA LYS A 149 -14.33 20.88 17.65
C LYS A 149 -15.27 19.68 17.87
N LEU A 150 -15.45 19.29 19.12
CA LEU A 150 -16.39 18.25 19.54
C LEU A 150 -17.82 18.76 19.31
N THR A 151 -18.62 18.00 18.57
CA THR A 151 -19.99 18.38 18.14
C THR A 151 -21.08 17.79 19.03
N ASP A 152 -20.71 16.91 19.96
CA ASP A 152 -21.58 16.24 20.93
C ASP A 152 -21.68 16.97 22.29
N GLY A 153 -20.97 18.10 22.44
CA GLY A 153 -20.91 18.85 23.68
C GLY A 153 -19.99 18.24 24.75
N SER A 154 -19.25 17.17 24.43
CA SER A 154 -18.28 16.59 25.36
C SER A 154 -17.13 17.57 25.67
N PRO A 155 -16.61 17.59 26.90
CA PRO A 155 -15.44 18.40 27.24
C PRO A 155 -14.20 17.90 26.46
N PRO A 156 -13.23 18.78 26.16
CA PRO A 156 -11.94 18.34 25.65
C PRO A 156 -11.30 17.32 26.59
N CYS A 157 -10.73 16.26 26.04
CA CYS A 157 -10.02 15.25 26.84
C CYS A 157 -8.81 15.89 27.55
N ASP A 158 -8.60 15.55 28.81
CA ASP A 158 -7.43 15.98 29.57
C ASP A 158 -6.11 15.56 28.89
N SER A 159 -5.05 16.35 29.11
CA SER A 159 -3.74 16.11 28.50
C SER A 159 -3.02 14.92 29.14
N VAL A 160 -3.40 13.71 28.75
CA VAL A 160 -2.82 12.42 29.21
C VAL A 160 -1.32 12.22 28.91
N ALA A 161 -0.70 13.13 28.15
CA ALA A 161 0.73 13.12 27.86
C ALA A 161 1.41 14.40 28.40
N MET A 162 2.58 14.23 29.03
CA MET A 162 3.45 15.35 29.39
C MET A 162 4.30 15.79 28.18
N PRO A 163 4.61 17.10 28.00
CA PRO A 163 5.46 17.57 26.92
C PRO A 163 6.88 16.99 26.96
N THR A 164 7.25 16.21 25.96
CA THR A 164 8.61 15.66 25.81
C THR A 164 9.60 16.78 25.50
N LYS A 165 10.71 16.86 26.27
CA LYS A 165 11.81 17.78 25.97
C LYS A 165 12.56 17.29 24.72
N VAL A 166 12.45 18.03 23.62
CA VAL A 166 13.14 17.76 22.35
C VAL A 166 14.25 18.79 22.09
N ALA A 167 15.29 18.41 21.36
CA ALA A 167 16.39 19.31 21.00
C ALA A 167 15.90 20.50 20.14
N PRO A 168 16.58 21.67 20.13
CA PRO A 168 16.14 22.84 19.34
C PRO A 168 15.98 22.56 17.84
N THR A 169 16.85 21.69 17.28
CA THR A 169 16.74 21.20 15.91
C THR A 169 15.46 20.39 15.73
N THR A 170 15.24 19.36 16.56
CA THR A 170 14.02 18.53 16.55
C THR A 170 12.75 19.37 16.76
N ARG A 171 12.78 20.39 17.62
CA ARG A 171 11.66 21.34 17.79
C ARG A 171 11.38 22.09 16.49
N ALA A 172 12.40 22.65 15.83
CA ALA A 172 12.20 23.34 14.56
C ALA A 172 11.66 22.42 13.46
N ILE A 173 12.10 21.15 13.43
CA ILE A 173 11.56 20.10 12.55
C ILE A 173 10.07 19.82 12.83
N LEU A 174 9.68 19.75 14.10
CA LEU A 174 8.31 19.47 14.56
C LEU A 174 7.39 20.69 14.61
N THR A 175 7.90 21.89 14.28
CA THR A 175 7.10 23.14 14.21
C THR A 175 7.35 23.94 12.94
N GLY A 176 7.87 23.30 11.88
CA GLY A 176 8.19 23.89 10.57
C GLY A 176 9.10 25.14 10.63
N SER A 177 9.76 25.38 11.75
CA SER A 177 10.36 26.68 12.09
C SER A 177 11.76 26.81 11.51
N SER A 178 12.32 28.02 11.50
CA SER A 178 13.69 28.22 11.02
C SER A 178 14.67 27.39 11.85
N LEU A 179 15.27 26.38 11.22
CA LEU A 179 16.30 25.55 11.83
C LEU A 179 17.43 26.43 12.39
N PRO A 180 18.00 26.11 13.57
CA PRO A 180 19.19 26.77 14.07
C PRO A 180 20.32 26.73 13.02
N THR A 181 21.25 27.69 13.09
CA THR A 181 22.42 27.78 12.18
C THR A 181 23.43 26.67 12.48
N ALA A 182 23.03 25.43 12.23
CA ALA A 182 23.75 24.22 12.60
C ALA A 182 24.73 23.78 11.51
N THR A 183 25.88 23.30 11.95
CA THR A 183 26.68 22.32 11.22
C THR A 183 25.88 21.00 11.13
N SER A 184 25.69 20.42 9.92
CA SER A 184 24.58 19.44 9.64
C SER A 184 24.90 17.95 9.91
N ARG A 185 25.10 16.95 8.99
CA ARG A 185 25.64 15.54 9.24
C ARG A 185 27.01 15.11 8.59
N ARG A 186 28.15 14.86 9.30
CA ARG A 186 29.46 14.43 8.69
C ARG A 186 29.40 12.95 8.34
N LEU A 187 28.72 12.64 7.26
CA LEU A 187 28.59 11.29 6.75
C LEU A 187 29.90 10.87 6.05
N LYS A 188 30.39 9.67 6.34
CA LYS A 188 31.55 9.09 5.65
C LYS A 188 31.09 8.62 4.26
N ALA A 189 31.84 8.92 3.21
CA ALA A 189 31.54 8.41 1.88
C ALA A 189 31.62 6.87 1.83
N SER A 190 30.70 6.27 1.08
CA SER A 190 30.72 4.85 0.74
C SER A 190 31.18 4.65 -0.71
N ALA A 191 31.36 3.39 -1.09
CA ALA A 191 31.59 3.00 -2.48
C ALA A 191 30.38 3.37 -3.39
N PRO A 192 30.57 3.49 -4.72
CA PRO A 192 29.47 3.55 -5.67
C PRO A 192 28.42 2.45 -5.42
N MET A 193 27.16 2.71 -5.75
CA MET A 193 26.13 1.66 -5.75
C MET A 193 25.71 1.27 -7.16
N ALA A 194 25.52 -0.02 -7.38
CA ALA A 194 24.76 -0.56 -8.50
C ALA A 194 23.57 -1.36 -7.94
N ILE A 195 22.41 -1.22 -8.56
CA ILE A 195 21.27 -2.14 -8.38
C ILE A 195 21.03 -2.79 -9.73
N GLU A 196 21.42 -4.06 -9.89
CA GLU A 196 21.22 -4.78 -11.14
C GLU A 196 19.73 -4.98 -11.44
N ALA A 197 19.32 -4.75 -12.69
CA ALA A 197 17.98 -5.08 -13.14
C ALA A 197 17.87 -6.60 -13.32
N LYS A 198 17.18 -7.26 -12.38
CA LYS A 198 16.86 -8.69 -12.49
C LYS A 198 15.80 -8.91 -13.57
N SER A 199 16.25 -9.24 -14.77
CA SER A 199 15.39 -9.69 -15.86
C SER A 199 14.77 -11.05 -15.53
N CYS A 200 13.53 -11.04 -15.05
CA CYS A 200 12.74 -12.27 -14.92
C CYS A 200 12.40 -12.80 -16.32
N THR A 201 13.03 -13.90 -16.73
CA THR A 201 12.58 -14.72 -17.87
C THR A 201 11.58 -15.77 -17.39
N CYS A 202 10.69 -16.24 -18.28
CA CYS A 202 9.83 -17.37 -17.94
C CYS A 202 10.66 -18.66 -17.82
N LYS A 203 10.36 -19.46 -16.78
CA LYS A 203 10.98 -20.78 -16.53
C LYS A 203 10.09 -21.97 -16.91
N SER A 204 8.98 -21.70 -17.59
CA SER A 204 8.03 -22.71 -18.10
C SER A 204 7.65 -22.37 -19.55
N ILE A 205 6.89 -23.24 -20.20
CA ILE A 205 6.24 -22.90 -21.47
C ILE A 205 5.28 -21.72 -21.24
N PRO A 206 5.40 -20.60 -21.98
CA PRO A 206 4.46 -19.48 -21.88
C PRO A 206 3.05 -19.88 -22.33
N ARG A 207 2.03 -19.40 -21.62
CA ARG A 207 0.63 -19.85 -21.72
C ARG A 207 -0.35 -18.69 -21.53
N PRO A 208 -1.62 -18.78 -21.97
CA PRO A 208 -2.64 -17.77 -21.65
C PRO A 208 -2.84 -17.62 -20.13
N CYS A 209 -2.98 -16.39 -19.63
CA CYS A 209 -3.12 -16.10 -18.21
C CYS A 209 -4.47 -15.46 -17.86
N VAL A 210 -5.18 -16.03 -16.85
CA VAL A 210 -6.41 -15.46 -16.29
C VAL A 210 -6.18 -14.87 -14.90
N PHE A 211 -6.61 -13.62 -14.70
CA PHE A 211 -6.48 -12.89 -13.44
C PHE A 211 -7.82 -12.77 -12.73
N LEU A 212 -7.95 -13.51 -11.62
CA LEU A 212 -9.17 -13.72 -10.84
C LEU A 212 -9.07 -13.00 -9.49
N HIS A 213 -9.75 -11.86 -9.35
CA HIS A 213 -9.56 -10.97 -8.21
C HIS A 213 -10.29 -11.42 -6.93
N GLY A 214 -9.80 -10.93 -5.78
CA GLY A 214 -10.46 -11.11 -4.48
C GLY A 214 -11.57 -10.11 -4.19
N LEU A 215 -11.69 -9.73 -2.92
CA LEU A 215 -12.78 -8.91 -2.38
C LEU A 215 -12.96 -7.54 -3.04
N GLY A 216 -14.21 -7.10 -3.09
CA GLY A 216 -14.57 -5.68 -3.23
C GLY A 216 -14.63 -5.16 -4.65
N THR A 217 -15.19 -5.95 -5.58
CA THR A 217 -15.68 -5.46 -6.88
C THR A 217 -17.18 -5.76 -6.94
N SER A 218 -18.04 -4.76 -7.17
CA SER A 218 -19.48 -4.96 -7.42
C SER A 218 -19.82 -4.96 -8.91
N ASN A 219 -18.90 -4.53 -9.76
CA ASN A 219 -19.01 -4.66 -11.21
C ASN A 219 -18.94 -6.14 -11.61
N GLU A 220 -19.69 -6.51 -12.65
CA GLU A 220 -19.58 -7.81 -13.29
C GLU A 220 -19.55 -7.66 -14.82
N ARG A 221 -18.86 -8.57 -15.51
CA ARG A 221 -18.87 -8.73 -16.97
C ARG A 221 -19.02 -10.22 -17.30
N ALA A 222 -19.74 -10.53 -18.37
CA ALA A 222 -19.86 -11.90 -18.88
C ALA A 222 -18.57 -12.40 -19.56
N GLU A 223 -17.75 -11.46 -20.06
CA GLU A 223 -16.54 -11.75 -20.84
C GLU A 223 -15.27 -11.28 -20.13
N LEU A 224 -14.18 -12.00 -20.39
CA LEU A 224 -12.83 -11.64 -19.96
C LEU A 224 -12.37 -10.32 -20.61
N GLN A 225 -11.73 -9.46 -19.82
CA GLN A 225 -11.28 -8.15 -20.26
C GLN A 225 -9.77 -8.15 -20.58
N ASP A 226 -9.37 -7.56 -21.71
CA ASP A 226 -7.96 -7.42 -22.12
C ASP A 226 -7.16 -6.38 -21.31
N THR A 227 -7.83 -5.56 -20.49
CA THR A 227 -7.16 -4.51 -19.72
C THR A 227 -7.63 -4.50 -18.28
N PRO A 228 -6.75 -4.18 -17.31
CA PRO A 228 -7.12 -4.16 -15.90
C PRO A 228 -7.99 -2.96 -15.52
N LYS A 229 -8.59 -2.20 -16.44
CA LYS A 229 -9.30 -0.93 -16.13
C LYS A 229 -10.38 -1.05 -15.04
N LEU A 230 -11.01 -2.21 -14.90
CA LEU A 230 -12.02 -2.52 -13.88
C LEU A 230 -11.46 -3.28 -12.65
N THR A 231 -10.18 -3.68 -12.68
CA THR A 231 -9.50 -4.52 -11.69
C THR A 231 -8.12 -3.97 -11.27
N GLN A 232 -7.74 -2.77 -11.71
CA GLN A 232 -6.42 -2.14 -11.50
C GLN A 232 -6.13 -1.91 -10.01
N GLU A 233 -7.18 -1.74 -9.21
CA GLU A 233 -7.11 -1.67 -7.74
C GLU A 233 -6.80 -3.01 -7.06
N LYS A 234 -6.83 -4.12 -7.81
CA LYS A 234 -6.60 -5.50 -7.35
C LYS A 234 -5.30 -6.10 -7.89
N PHE A 235 -4.93 -5.75 -9.13
CA PHE A 235 -3.80 -6.33 -9.86
C PHE A 235 -2.79 -5.30 -10.44
N GLY A 236 -3.05 -4.00 -10.31
CA GLY A 236 -2.19 -2.96 -10.90
C GLY A 236 -2.28 -2.89 -12.42
N ILE A 237 -1.18 -2.50 -13.06
CA ILE A 237 -0.97 -2.61 -14.51
C ILE A 237 0.17 -3.61 -14.68
N ILE A 238 -0.12 -4.79 -15.23
CA ILE A 238 0.86 -5.87 -15.35
C ILE A 238 1.71 -5.69 -16.61
N GLY A 239 1.09 -5.40 -17.75
CA GLY A 239 1.80 -5.25 -19.03
C GLY A 239 2.74 -6.43 -19.30
N ASP A 240 3.97 -6.12 -19.71
CA ASP A 240 4.98 -7.12 -20.06
C ASP A 240 5.70 -7.73 -18.83
N HIS A 241 5.33 -7.33 -17.60
CA HIS A 241 5.92 -7.85 -16.35
C HIS A 241 5.44 -9.27 -15.98
N ALA A 242 4.66 -9.93 -16.84
CA ALA A 242 4.27 -11.33 -16.70
C ALA A 242 4.83 -12.18 -17.87
N PRO A 243 6.15 -12.45 -17.90
CA PRO A 243 6.86 -13.05 -19.05
C PRO A 243 6.45 -14.50 -19.37
N CYS A 244 5.66 -15.15 -18.51
CA CYS A 244 5.07 -16.47 -18.78
C CYS A 244 3.69 -16.40 -19.46
N CYS A 245 3.14 -15.21 -19.68
CA CYS A 245 1.83 -15.02 -20.27
C CYS A 245 1.94 -14.75 -21.77
N THR A 246 1.38 -15.63 -22.62
CA THR A 246 1.21 -15.34 -24.05
C THR A 246 0.07 -14.35 -24.31
N SER A 247 -0.92 -14.35 -23.40
CA SER A 247 -1.98 -13.34 -23.32
C SER A 247 -2.35 -13.13 -21.86
N VAL A 248 -2.89 -11.95 -21.53
CA VAL A 248 -3.31 -11.59 -20.17
C VAL A 248 -4.77 -11.13 -20.21
N LYS A 249 -5.63 -11.85 -19.49
CA LYS A 249 -7.06 -11.58 -19.39
C LYS A 249 -7.48 -11.38 -17.93
N TYR A 250 -8.39 -10.44 -17.69
CA TYR A 250 -8.89 -10.13 -16.34
C TYR A 250 -10.39 -10.44 -16.25
N ALA A 251 -10.79 -11.27 -15.29
CA ALA A 251 -12.20 -11.45 -14.98
C ALA A 251 -12.70 -10.29 -14.11
N VAL A 252 -13.94 -9.84 -14.34
CA VAL A 252 -14.61 -8.79 -13.57
C VAL A 252 -15.89 -9.40 -12.99
N ILE A 253 -15.87 -9.69 -11.69
CA ILE A 253 -16.86 -10.56 -11.04
C ILE A 253 -17.41 -9.86 -9.80
N ASN A 254 -18.69 -10.04 -9.46
CA ASN A 254 -19.18 -9.53 -8.19
C ASN A 254 -18.58 -10.33 -7.01
N THR A 255 -17.68 -9.67 -6.26
CA THR A 255 -17.04 -10.13 -5.03
C THR A 255 -17.32 -9.18 -3.85
N VAL A 256 -18.47 -8.49 -3.88
CA VAL A 256 -19.05 -7.75 -2.76
C VAL A 256 -20.20 -8.55 -2.15
N ASP A 257 -21.09 -9.06 -3.00
CA ASP A 257 -22.35 -9.70 -2.62
C ASP A 257 -22.27 -11.23 -2.59
N ALA A 258 -21.24 -11.82 -3.20
CA ALA A 258 -20.95 -13.25 -3.14
C ALA A 258 -19.65 -13.51 -2.34
N GLY A 259 -19.76 -14.37 -1.32
CA GLY A 259 -18.63 -14.86 -0.52
C GLY A 259 -18.00 -16.14 -1.08
N TRP A 260 -16.81 -16.52 -0.61
CA TRP A 260 -15.98 -17.56 -1.24
C TRP A 260 -16.59 -18.97 -1.31
N ARG A 261 -17.59 -19.26 -0.46
CA ARG A 261 -18.36 -20.53 -0.46
C ARG A 261 -19.55 -20.55 -1.44
N ASN A 262 -19.86 -19.42 -2.08
CA ASN A 262 -20.97 -19.30 -3.02
C ASN A 262 -20.73 -20.13 -4.29
N ASP A 263 -21.71 -20.96 -4.64
CA ASP A 263 -21.56 -21.98 -5.68
C ASP A 263 -21.46 -21.38 -7.10
N THR A 264 -22.24 -20.33 -7.38
CA THR A 264 -22.22 -19.59 -8.65
C THR A 264 -20.91 -18.82 -8.84
N LEU A 265 -20.36 -18.23 -7.77
CA LEU A 265 -19.07 -17.54 -7.80
C LEU A 265 -17.92 -18.51 -8.10
N GLN A 266 -17.96 -19.71 -7.49
CA GLN A 266 -17.00 -20.78 -7.77
C GLN A 266 -17.13 -21.29 -9.21
N GLN A 267 -18.35 -21.42 -9.73
CA GLN A 267 -18.57 -21.82 -11.12
C GLN A 267 -17.98 -20.80 -12.10
N LYS A 268 -18.30 -19.51 -11.93
CA LYS A 268 -17.71 -18.42 -12.74
C LYS A 268 -16.18 -18.45 -12.79
N PHE A 269 -15.52 -18.78 -11.66
CA PHE A 269 -14.06 -18.92 -11.61
C PHE A 269 -13.54 -20.10 -12.47
N CYS A 270 -14.26 -21.23 -12.47
CA CYS A 270 -13.99 -22.33 -13.40
C CYS A 270 -14.25 -21.93 -14.85
N ASP A 271 -15.42 -21.38 -15.17
CA ASP A 271 -15.85 -21.05 -16.53
C ASP A 271 -14.88 -20.05 -17.19
N PHE A 272 -14.48 -19.00 -16.47
CA PHE A 272 -13.46 -18.05 -16.94
C PHE A 272 -12.08 -18.67 -17.13
N SER A 273 -11.73 -19.70 -16.37
CA SER A 273 -10.44 -20.39 -16.51
C SER A 273 -10.47 -21.39 -17.68
N LEU A 274 -11.59 -22.07 -17.92
CA LEU A 274 -11.81 -22.96 -19.07
C LEU A 274 -11.77 -22.17 -20.38
N SER A 275 -12.33 -20.95 -20.41
CA SER A 275 -12.37 -20.10 -21.61
C SER A 275 -11.02 -19.52 -22.07
N MET A 276 -9.91 -19.83 -21.38
CA MET A 276 -8.58 -19.31 -21.71
C MET A 276 -7.82 -20.05 -22.81
N SER A 277 -8.14 -21.33 -23.04
CA SER A 277 -7.42 -22.18 -23.98
C SER A 277 -8.35 -23.23 -24.61
N GLU A 278 -8.28 -23.38 -25.93
CA GLU A 278 -9.03 -24.37 -26.71
C GLU A 278 -8.69 -25.82 -26.33
N SER A 279 -7.54 -26.05 -25.67
CA SER A 279 -7.16 -27.34 -25.10
C SER A 279 -7.99 -27.74 -23.86
N SER A 280 -8.77 -26.82 -23.29
CA SER A 280 -9.57 -27.08 -22.08
C SER A 280 -10.83 -27.87 -22.39
N ASP A 281 -11.06 -28.96 -21.67
CA ASP A 281 -12.26 -29.78 -21.80
C ASP A 281 -13.37 -29.24 -20.90
N VAL A 282 -14.32 -28.52 -21.51
CA VAL A 282 -15.51 -27.96 -20.86
C VAL A 282 -16.46 -29.07 -20.36
N ALA A 283 -16.50 -30.25 -21.00
CA ALA A 283 -17.41 -31.34 -20.63
C ALA A 283 -16.95 -32.08 -19.37
N THR A 284 -15.63 -32.17 -19.12
CA THR A 284 -15.07 -32.74 -17.88
C THR A 284 -14.56 -31.69 -16.87
N GLY A 285 -14.75 -30.40 -17.17
CA GLY A 285 -14.29 -29.28 -16.34
C GLY A 285 -12.76 -29.20 -16.21
N THR A 286 -12.02 -29.68 -17.22
CA THR A 286 -10.55 -29.73 -17.19
C THR A 286 -9.95 -28.47 -17.81
N ILE A 287 -9.37 -27.62 -16.98
CA ILE A 287 -8.63 -26.42 -17.41
C ILE A 287 -7.23 -26.84 -17.86
N ALA A 288 -6.89 -26.61 -19.12
CA ALA A 288 -5.60 -26.99 -19.72
C ALA A 288 -4.83 -25.78 -20.26
N ASP A 289 -3.51 -25.95 -20.40
CA ASP A 289 -2.56 -24.99 -20.98
C ASP A 289 -2.68 -23.54 -20.45
N THR A 290 -3.16 -23.36 -19.22
CA THR A 290 -3.54 -22.05 -18.68
C THR A 290 -2.75 -21.70 -17.43
N ILE A 291 -2.41 -20.43 -17.24
CA ILE A 291 -1.89 -19.93 -15.96
C ILE A 291 -3.01 -19.17 -15.23
N VAL A 292 -3.52 -19.80 -14.17
CA VAL A 292 -4.53 -19.22 -13.29
C VAL A 292 -3.84 -18.34 -12.25
N VAL A 293 -4.21 -17.07 -12.15
CA VAL A 293 -3.66 -16.12 -11.16
C VAL A 293 -4.76 -15.58 -10.26
N THR A 294 -4.74 -15.95 -8.97
CA THR A 294 -5.77 -15.56 -8.00
C THR A 294 -5.22 -14.61 -6.94
N HIS A 295 -5.96 -13.57 -6.56
CA HIS A 295 -5.59 -12.68 -5.45
C HIS A 295 -6.58 -12.75 -4.27
N SER A 296 -6.06 -12.83 -3.04
CA SER A 296 -6.84 -12.72 -1.80
C SER A 296 -7.99 -13.75 -1.79
N MET A 297 -9.23 -13.35 -1.50
CA MET A 297 -10.41 -14.22 -1.51
C MET A 297 -10.61 -14.99 -2.83
N GLY A 298 -10.08 -14.50 -3.96
CA GLY A 298 -10.14 -15.24 -5.23
C GLY A 298 -9.40 -16.58 -5.15
N GLY A 299 -8.37 -16.70 -4.32
CA GLY A 299 -7.70 -17.96 -4.05
C GLY A 299 -8.56 -18.93 -3.26
N LEU A 300 -9.37 -18.46 -2.30
CA LEU A 300 -10.38 -19.27 -1.60
C LEU A 300 -11.49 -19.73 -2.53
N VAL A 301 -11.94 -18.88 -3.47
CA VAL A 301 -12.95 -19.26 -4.46
C VAL A 301 -12.44 -20.40 -5.34
N MET A 302 -11.24 -20.26 -5.91
CA MET A 302 -10.64 -21.31 -6.75
C MET A 302 -10.37 -22.59 -5.95
N ALA A 303 -9.79 -22.48 -4.75
CA ALA A 303 -9.59 -23.62 -3.85
C ALA A 303 -10.88 -24.40 -3.58
N ALA A 304 -11.97 -23.70 -3.28
CA ALA A 304 -13.27 -24.31 -3.00
C ALA A 304 -14.00 -24.83 -4.25
N ALA A 305 -13.72 -24.27 -5.43
CA ALA A 305 -14.21 -24.78 -6.70
C ALA A 305 -13.55 -26.12 -7.05
N LEU A 306 -12.22 -26.21 -6.91
CA LEU A 306 -11.43 -27.44 -7.05
C LEU A 306 -11.85 -28.49 -6.01
N ALA A 307 -11.98 -28.12 -4.74
CA ALA A 307 -12.39 -29.03 -3.66
C ALA A 307 -13.81 -29.61 -3.83
N LYS A 308 -14.68 -28.93 -4.57
CA LYS A 308 -16.02 -29.43 -4.96
C LYS A 308 -16.02 -30.19 -6.30
N GLY A 309 -14.90 -30.27 -7.01
CA GLY A 309 -14.83 -30.85 -8.35
C GLY A 309 -15.58 -30.07 -9.44
N LYS A 310 -15.83 -28.76 -9.25
CA LYS A 310 -16.48 -27.91 -10.27
C LYS A 310 -15.62 -27.72 -11.52
N CYS A 311 -14.32 -27.77 -11.32
CA CYS A 311 -13.30 -27.89 -12.35
C CYS A 311 -12.07 -28.55 -11.71
N LYS A 312 -11.11 -28.92 -12.55
CA LYS A 312 -9.80 -29.45 -12.19
C LYS A 312 -8.74 -28.91 -13.14
N PHE A 313 -7.47 -28.96 -12.74
CA PHE A 313 -6.35 -28.58 -13.59
C PHE A 313 -5.77 -29.81 -14.30
N ALA A 314 -5.43 -29.67 -15.58
CA ALA A 314 -4.52 -30.59 -16.26
C ALA A 314 -3.07 -30.32 -15.83
N GLU A 315 -2.16 -31.26 -16.10
CA GLU A 315 -0.72 -31.12 -15.81
C GLU A 315 -0.08 -29.90 -16.51
N SER A 316 -0.64 -29.46 -17.65
CA SER A 316 -0.17 -28.28 -18.39
C SER A 316 -0.75 -26.94 -17.87
N THR A 317 -1.60 -26.97 -16.85
CA THR A 317 -2.11 -25.78 -16.15
C THR A 317 -1.23 -25.46 -14.94
N SER A 318 -1.15 -24.18 -14.55
CA SER A 318 -0.41 -23.77 -13.36
C SER A 318 -1.14 -22.68 -12.59
N TRP A 319 -1.11 -22.75 -11.26
CA TRP A 319 -1.80 -21.79 -10.40
C TRP A 319 -0.82 -20.94 -9.59
N VAL A 320 -0.90 -19.63 -9.80
CA VAL A 320 -0.19 -18.61 -9.02
C VAL A 320 -1.17 -17.98 -8.02
N SER A 321 -0.90 -18.17 -6.74
CA SER A 321 -1.68 -17.59 -5.64
C SER A 321 -1.01 -16.33 -5.08
N LEU A 322 -1.76 -15.24 -4.96
CA LEU A 322 -1.30 -13.98 -4.37
C LEU A 322 -2.02 -13.76 -3.04
N SER A 323 -1.34 -14.01 -1.91
CA SER A 323 -1.85 -13.78 -0.55
C SER A 323 -3.27 -14.31 -0.27
N ALA A 324 -3.58 -15.55 -0.67
CA ALA A 324 -4.89 -16.16 -0.44
C ALA A 324 -5.10 -16.50 1.06
N PRO A 325 -6.18 -16.03 1.72
CA PRO A 325 -6.42 -16.23 3.14
C PRO A 325 -6.99 -17.63 3.43
N MET A 326 -6.15 -18.67 3.35
CA MET A 326 -6.56 -20.08 3.43
C MET A 326 -7.12 -20.54 4.78
N MET A 327 -6.95 -19.74 5.84
CA MET A 327 -7.60 -19.93 7.16
C MET A 327 -8.62 -18.82 7.45
N GLY A 328 -9.09 -18.09 6.42
CA GLY A 328 -9.85 -16.86 6.60
C GLY A 328 -8.99 -15.69 7.04
N SER A 329 -9.63 -14.67 7.62
CA SER A 329 -8.98 -13.44 8.06
C SER A 329 -9.65 -12.89 9.32
N MET A 330 -8.85 -12.67 10.36
CA MET A 330 -9.27 -12.10 11.64
C MET A 330 -9.88 -10.69 11.49
N ALA A 331 -9.49 -9.96 10.44
CA ALA A 331 -10.10 -8.69 10.06
C ALA A 331 -11.55 -8.83 9.57
N GLY A 332 -11.96 -10.02 9.10
CA GLY A 332 -13.34 -10.36 8.77
C GLY A 332 -14.21 -10.49 10.02
N ASP A 333 -13.68 -11.13 11.06
CA ASP A 333 -14.35 -11.26 12.37
C ASP A 333 -14.48 -9.90 13.05
N PHE A 334 -13.38 -9.15 13.18
CA PHE A 334 -13.37 -7.81 13.75
C PHE A 334 -14.37 -6.86 13.05
N ILE A 335 -14.45 -6.92 11.72
CA ILE A 335 -15.45 -6.15 10.95
C ILE A 335 -16.89 -6.59 11.26
N ARG A 336 -17.14 -7.85 11.65
CA ARG A 336 -18.45 -8.29 12.14
C ARG A 336 -18.74 -7.78 13.54
N ASP A 337 -17.82 -7.92 14.51
CA ASP A 337 -18.01 -7.38 15.88
C ASP A 337 -18.37 -5.88 15.83
N LEU A 338 -17.67 -5.13 14.98
CA LEU A 338 -17.86 -3.70 14.75
C LEU A 338 -19.20 -3.34 14.10
N CYS A 339 -19.60 -4.04 13.04
CA CYS A 339 -20.79 -3.67 12.26
C CYS A 339 -22.07 -4.34 12.76
N ASP A 340 -21.97 -5.47 13.49
CA ASP A 340 -23.11 -6.19 14.08
C ASP A 340 -23.40 -5.70 15.52
N GLY A 341 -22.56 -4.82 16.07
CA GLY A 341 -22.94 -3.85 17.12
C GLY A 341 -22.33 -4.03 18.52
N GLU A 342 -21.30 -4.86 18.68
CA GLU A 342 -20.67 -5.10 20.00
C GLU A 342 -19.77 -3.94 20.46
N PHE A 343 -19.25 -3.14 19.52
CA PHE A 343 -18.49 -1.92 19.83
C PHE A 343 -19.38 -0.67 19.91
N THR A 344 -18.88 0.38 20.57
CA THR A 344 -19.67 1.61 20.80
C THR A 344 -20.11 2.26 19.48
N LYS A 345 -21.31 2.85 19.49
CA LYS A 345 -21.95 3.47 18.30
C LYS A 345 -21.07 4.50 17.57
N ILE A 346 -20.12 5.11 18.28
CA ILE A 346 -19.13 6.05 17.74
C ILE A 346 -18.19 5.35 16.73
N VAL A 347 -17.70 4.14 17.06
CA VAL A 347 -16.79 3.39 16.18
C VAL A 347 -17.53 2.89 14.95
N ALA A 348 -18.74 2.32 15.15
CA ALA A 348 -19.61 1.89 14.05
C ALA A 348 -19.93 3.04 13.08
N GLY A 349 -20.28 4.23 13.60
CA GLY A 349 -20.54 5.42 12.77
C GLY A 349 -19.32 5.94 12.00
N VAL A 350 -18.11 5.83 12.56
CA VAL A 350 -16.86 6.18 11.86
C VAL A 350 -16.55 5.20 10.72
N LEU A 351 -16.98 3.93 10.85
CA LEU A 351 -16.80 2.88 9.85
C LEU A 351 -17.86 2.91 8.74
N ASP A 352 -19.10 3.22 9.08
CA ASP A 352 -20.18 3.56 8.14
C ASP A 352 -19.77 4.74 7.24
N LEU A 353 -19.28 5.83 7.84
CA LEU A 353 -18.76 7.03 7.15
C LEU A 353 -17.60 6.76 6.17
N ILE A 354 -16.95 5.58 6.22
CA ILE A 354 -15.92 5.16 5.25
C ILE A 354 -16.31 3.96 4.37
N GLY A 355 -17.56 3.50 4.43
CA GLY A 355 -18.08 2.38 3.65
C GLY A 355 -17.55 1.01 4.09
N GLN A 356 -17.24 0.84 5.38
CA GLN A 356 -16.86 -0.45 5.95
C GLN A 356 -18.05 -1.22 6.51
N CYS A 357 -18.98 -0.53 7.17
CA CYS A 357 -20.30 -1.03 7.56
C CYS A 357 -21.38 -0.57 6.55
N PRO A 358 -22.51 -1.29 6.43
CA PRO A 358 -22.67 -2.69 6.87
C PRO A 358 -21.69 -3.60 6.13
N ALA A 359 -21.15 -4.61 6.81
CA ALA A 359 -20.15 -5.49 6.22
C ALA A 359 -20.81 -6.36 5.13
N SER A 360 -20.31 -6.27 3.88
CA SER A 360 -20.89 -6.99 2.75
C SER A 360 -20.75 -8.51 2.89
N THR A 361 -21.60 -9.27 2.20
CA THR A 361 -21.63 -10.74 2.22
C THR A 361 -20.24 -11.36 2.04
N ALA A 362 -19.46 -10.82 1.11
CA ALA A 362 -18.11 -11.30 0.86
C ALA A 362 -17.16 -11.05 2.05
N LYS A 363 -17.18 -9.86 2.68
CA LYS A 363 -16.42 -9.58 3.91
C LYS A 363 -16.87 -10.50 5.06
N LYS A 364 -18.18 -10.70 5.24
CA LYS A 364 -18.73 -11.61 6.25
C LYS A 364 -18.44 -13.10 5.98
N SER A 365 -17.92 -13.45 4.80
CA SER A 365 -17.58 -14.84 4.45
C SER A 365 -16.15 -15.25 4.80
N ILE A 366 -15.23 -14.29 4.94
CA ILE A 366 -13.79 -14.53 5.19
C ILE A 366 -13.43 -14.56 6.69
N ILE A 367 -14.38 -14.95 7.54
CA ILE A 367 -14.17 -15.20 8.98
C ILE A 367 -13.04 -16.21 9.22
N TYR A 368 -12.30 -16.09 10.32
CA TYR A 368 -11.13 -16.93 10.60
C TYR A 368 -11.54 -18.36 11.03
N GLN A 369 -10.74 -19.35 10.64
CA GLN A 369 -11.01 -20.76 10.93
C GLN A 369 -10.89 -21.03 12.44
N ASN A 370 -11.86 -21.76 12.98
CA ASN A 370 -12.01 -22.11 14.41
C ASN A 370 -12.32 -20.93 15.38
N GLU A 371 -12.51 -19.70 14.89
CA GLU A 371 -12.84 -18.53 15.72
C GLU A 371 -14.34 -18.31 15.94
N LYS A 372 -14.67 -17.36 16.83
CA LYS A 372 -16.01 -16.93 17.29
C LYS A 372 -17.17 -17.07 16.29
N TYR A 373 -16.97 -16.67 15.03
CA TYR A 373 -18.02 -16.64 14.02
C TYR A 373 -18.10 -17.88 13.11
N SER A 374 -17.17 -18.82 13.24
CA SER A 374 -17.10 -20.02 12.41
C SER A 374 -18.00 -21.14 12.93
N THR A 375 -18.30 -22.09 12.05
CA THR A 375 -19.11 -23.29 12.35
C THR A 375 -18.36 -24.54 11.87
N PRO A 376 -18.74 -25.76 12.29
CA PRO A 376 -18.10 -27.00 11.82
C PRO A 376 -18.08 -27.12 10.29
N GLU A 377 -19.14 -26.68 9.61
CA GLU A 377 -19.26 -26.72 8.14
C GLU A 377 -18.32 -25.71 7.47
N ILE A 378 -18.08 -24.56 8.09
CA ILE A 378 -17.14 -23.55 7.58
C ILE A 378 -15.70 -24.00 7.83
N ASN A 379 -15.42 -24.58 9.00
CA ASN A 379 -14.11 -25.15 9.31
C ASN A 379 -13.77 -26.32 8.37
N ALA A 380 -14.74 -27.20 8.07
CA ALA A 380 -14.59 -28.28 7.09
C ALA A 380 -14.37 -27.74 5.67
N ALA A 381 -15.11 -26.71 5.26
CA ALA A 381 -14.92 -26.06 3.97
C ALA A 381 -13.53 -25.41 3.83
N TYR A 382 -12.99 -24.81 4.90
CA TYR A 382 -11.61 -24.32 4.91
C TYR A 382 -10.59 -25.46 4.81
N THR A 383 -10.78 -26.57 5.52
CA THR A 383 -9.89 -27.74 5.43
C THR A 383 -9.85 -28.31 4.01
N ALA A 384 -11.01 -28.50 3.37
CA ALA A 384 -11.09 -28.99 1.99
C ALA A 384 -10.48 -28.01 0.98
N ALA A 385 -10.71 -26.69 1.16
CA ALA A 385 -10.06 -25.66 0.35
C ALA A 385 -8.52 -25.66 0.53
N GLN A 386 -8.03 -25.83 1.76
CA GLN A 386 -6.60 -25.94 2.03
C GLN A 386 -5.96 -27.18 1.42
N GLU A 387 -6.66 -28.32 1.40
CA GLU A 387 -6.20 -29.55 0.75
C GLU A 387 -6.07 -29.34 -0.77
N ALA A 388 -7.13 -28.85 -1.42
CA ALA A 388 -7.11 -28.52 -2.84
C ALA A 388 -6.03 -27.47 -3.18
N TYR A 389 -5.84 -26.45 -2.32
CA TYR A 389 -4.78 -25.45 -2.47
C TYR A 389 -3.39 -26.06 -2.39
N ARG A 390 -3.10 -26.90 -1.38
CA ARG A 390 -1.80 -27.57 -1.22
C ARG A 390 -1.50 -28.54 -2.37
N GLY A 391 -2.51 -29.18 -2.94
CA GLY A 391 -2.37 -30.10 -4.07
C GLY A 391 -2.22 -29.45 -5.44
N ASN A 392 -2.69 -28.20 -5.64
CA ASN A 392 -2.81 -27.59 -6.98
C ASN A 392 -2.03 -26.27 -7.18
N VAL A 393 -1.57 -25.61 -6.11
CA VAL A 393 -0.81 -24.34 -6.25
C VAL A 393 0.62 -24.60 -6.73
N THR A 394 0.96 -24.08 -7.91
CA THR A 394 2.30 -24.16 -8.49
C THR A 394 3.25 -23.12 -7.90
N ALA A 395 2.73 -21.94 -7.53
CA ALA A 395 3.51 -20.89 -6.87
C ALA A 395 2.63 -20.02 -5.96
N ALA A 396 3.14 -19.64 -4.80
CA ALA A 396 2.50 -18.66 -3.91
C ALA A 396 3.41 -17.44 -3.75
N ILE A 397 2.87 -16.24 -4.01
CA ILE A 397 3.55 -14.98 -3.71
C ILE A 397 3.09 -14.51 -2.33
N CYS A 398 4.04 -14.54 -1.39
CA CYS A 398 3.93 -14.00 -0.04
C CYS A 398 4.80 -12.74 0.06
N SER A 399 4.39 -11.75 0.86
CA SER A 399 5.26 -10.61 1.16
C SER A 399 6.28 -10.98 2.23
N THR A 400 7.51 -10.48 2.12
CA THR A 400 8.53 -10.54 3.17
C THR A 400 8.28 -9.54 4.31
N SER A 401 7.33 -8.61 4.16
CA SER A 401 7.06 -7.53 5.12
C SER A 401 5.57 -7.42 5.46
N TYR A 402 5.26 -7.45 6.76
CA TYR A 402 3.90 -7.27 7.28
C TYR A 402 3.31 -5.87 7.02
N HIS A 403 4.14 -4.88 6.66
CA HIS A 403 3.67 -3.55 6.26
C HIS A 403 3.18 -3.48 4.81
N GLY A 404 3.70 -4.36 3.93
CA GLY A 404 3.49 -4.31 2.48
C GLY A 404 3.94 -3.00 1.82
N VAL A 405 3.48 -2.78 0.58
CA VAL A 405 3.70 -1.52 -0.15
C VAL A 405 2.65 -0.48 0.25
N LEU A 406 3.10 0.75 0.48
CA LEU A 406 2.25 1.87 0.88
C LEU A 406 1.29 2.29 -0.24
N SER A 407 0.00 2.30 0.06
CA SER A 407 -1.07 2.58 -0.90
C SER A 407 -2.26 3.28 -0.24
N LYS A 408 -3.21 3.73 -1.07
CA LYS A 408 -4.51 4.26 -0.61
C LYS A 408 -5.35 3.27 0.21
N PHE A 409 -4.97 1.98 0.23
CA PHE A 409 -5.62 0.92 1.02
C PHE A 409 -4.94 0.68 2.37
N THR A 410 -3.66 1.07 2.53
CA THR A 410 -2.90 0.86 3.77
C THR A 410 -3.61 1.41 5.02
N PRO A 411 -4.29 2.58 5.01
CA PRO A 411 -5.06 3.04 6.17
C PRO A 411 -6.21 2.10 6.55
N SER A 412 -6.92 1.55 5.56
CA SER A 412 -8.03 0.59 5.80
C SER A 412 -7.52 -0.76 6.31
N VAL A 413 -6.41 -1.25 5.76
CA VAL A 413 -5.75 -2.48 6.22
C VAL A 413 -5.22 -2.29 7.65
N ARG A 414 -4.55 -1.16 7.93
CA ARG A 414 -4.04 -0.86 9.29
C ARG A 414 -5.15 -0.70 10.32
N VAL A 415 -6.28 -0.06 10.00
CA VAL A 415 -7.42 0.01 10.95
C VAL A 415 -7.99 -1.38 11.25
N SER A 416 -8.15 -2.22 10.21
CA SER A 416 -8.69 -3.58 10.38
C SER A 416 -7.73 -4.55 11.09
N ALA A 417 -6.43 -4.22 11.17
CA ALA A 417 -5.42 -4.99 11.90
C ALA A 417 -5.11 -4.42 13.29
N ALA A 418 -5.01 -3.10 13.46
CA ALA A 418 -4.70 -2.45 14.74
C ALA A 418 -5.85 -2.54 15.73
N GLY A 419 -7.09 -2.65 15.25
CA GLY A 419 -8.26 -2.95 16.08
C GLY A 419 -8.27 -4.36 16.67
N TYR A 420 -7.40 -5.26 16.21
CA TYR A 420 -7.13 -6.53 16.88
C TYR A 420 -6.12 -6.33 18.03
N TRP A 421 -4.93 -5.80 17.72
CA TRP A 421 -3.80 -5.61 18.67
C TRP A 421 -4.03 -4.62 19.85
N HIS A 422 -5.20 -3.99 19.95
CA HIS A 422 -5.57 -3.12 21.07
C HIS A 422 -6.80 -3.59 21.86
N PHE A 423 -7.37 -4.75 21.51
CA PHE A 423 -8.53 -5.34 22.19
C PHE A 423 -8.31 -6.82 22.59
N THR A 424 -7.07 -7.30 22.48
CA THR A 424 -6.53 -8.52 23.11
C THR A 424 -5.50 -8.15 24.16
#